data_AF-A0A9E0M4H1-F1
#
_entry.id   AF-A0A9E0M4H1-F1
#
_cell.length_a   1.000
_cell.length_b   1.000
_cell.length_c   1.000
_cell.angle_alpha   90.00
_cell.angle_beta   90.00
_cell.angle_gamma   90.00
#
_symmetry.space_group_name_H-M   'P 1'
#
loop_
_entity.id
_entity.type
_entity.pdbx_description
1 polymer ?
#
loop_
_entity_poly.entity_id
_entity_poly.type
_entity_poly.pdbx_seq_one_letter_code
_entity_poly.pdbx_strand_id
1 'polypeptide(L)'
;MSELTPFLFDGLPVRGMLVRLTDAWFEVLQRRQELGPFPPEVRVLLGEMTAAAVLMQAHIKFNGALVIQVFGDGPVKLAVAEVQPDLAFRATAKVVGEVPPGARLEALL
;
A
#
# COMPACT_ATOMS: atom_id res chain seq x y z
N MET A 1 -2.25 6.43 15.44
CA MET A 1 -2.01 7.48 14.44
C MET A 1 -0.97 6.98 13.48
N SER A 2 -1.25 7.12 12.19
CA SER A 2 -0.33 6.78 11.12
C SER A 2 0.85 7.75 11.12
N GLU A 3 2.07 7.24 10.94
CA GLU A 3 3.28 8.06 11.00
C GLU A 3 4.37 7.54 10.06
N LEU A 4 5.25 8.45 9.67
CA LEU A 4 6.50 8.19 8.97
C LEU A 4 7.65 8.81 9.77
N THR A 5 8.57 7.97 10.22
CA THR A 5 9.69 8.37 11.09
C THR A 5 11.01 8.15 10.35
N PRO A 6 11.65 9.22 9.85
CA PRO A 6 13.00 9.12 9.30
C PRO A 6 14.04 9.00 10.40
N PHE A 7 15.13 8.28 10.13
CA PHE A 7 16.26 8.15 11.03
C PHE A 7 17.57 8.00 10.25
N LEU A 8 18.69 8.20 10.94
CA LEU A 8 20.04 8.09 10.42
C LEU A 8 20.84 7.12 11.28
N PHE A 9 21.81 6.43 10.68
CA PHE A 9 22.76 5.60 11.41
C PHE A 9 24.03 6.40 11.67
N ASP A 10 24.34 6.66 12.94
CA ASP A 10 25.53 7.44 13.31
C ASP A 10 26.81 6.77 12.78
N GLY A 11 27.66 7.58 12.14
CA GLY A 11 28.92 7.12 11.55
C GLY A 11 28.79 6.30 10.26
N LEU A 12 27.60 6.11 9.72
CA LEU A 12 27.36 5.39 8.46
C LEU A 12 26.59 6.28 7.46
N PRO A 13 26.90 6.21 6.15
CA PRO A 13 26.17 6.96 5.12
C PRO A 13 24.84 6.26 4.77
N VAL A 14 24.04 5.90 5.78
CA VAL A 14 22.78 5.15 5.62
C VAL A 14 21.65 5.93 6.29
N ARG A 15 20.56 6.14 5.53
CA ARG A 15 19.30 6.69 6.01
C ARG A 15 18.25 5.59 6.05
N GLY A 16 17.47 5.57 7.12
CA GLY A 16 16.30 4.69 7.24
C GLY A 16 15.03 5.48 7.41
N MET A 17 13.90 4.80 7.19
CA MET A 17 12.58 5.31 7.52
C MET A 17 11.69 4.18 8.00
N LEU A 18 10.85 4.47 8.98
CA LEU A 18 9.81 3.56 9.47
C LEU A 18 8.45 4.15 9.14
N VAL A 19 7.58 3.36 8.51
CA VAL A 19 6.19 3.71 8.30
C VAL A 19 5.30 2.85 9.18
N ARG A 20 4.31 3.47 9.82
CA ARG A 20 3.24 2.76 10.51
C ARG A 20 1.91 3.33 10.01
N LEU A 21 1.11 2.50 9.35
CA LEU A 21 -0.22 2.88 8.88
C LEU A 21 -1.26 2.27 9.84
N THR A 22 -2.11 3.11 10.44
CA THR A 22 -3.14 2.70 11.41
C THR A 22 -4.50 3.26 11.02
N ASP A 23 -4.91 4.37 11.62
CA ASP A 23 -6.14 5.12 11.34
C ASP A 23 -6.37 5.37 9.84
N ALA A 24 -5.39 5.92 9.13
CA ALA A 24 -5.52 6.20 7.69
C ALA A 24 -5.74 4.93 6.85
N TRP A 25 -5.12 3.81 7.24
CA TRP A 25 -5.35 2.52 6.58
C TRP A 25 -6.74 1.96 6.90
N PHE A 26 -7.17 2.06 8.16
CA PHE A 26 -8.52 1.66 8.55
C PHE A 26 -9.59 2.48 7.83
N GLU A 27 -9.36 3.77 7.59
CA GLU A 27 -10.26 4.62 6.82
C GLU A 27 -10.42 4.13 5.37
N VAL A 28 -9.32 3.74 4.70
CA VAL A 28 -9.39 3.11 3.37
C VAL A 28 -10.26 1.85 3.39
N LEU A 29 -10.05 0.98 4.37
CA LEU A 29 -10.83 -0.24 4.51
C LEU A 29 -12.30 0.03 4.80
N GLN A 30 -12.61 1.02 5.65
CA GLN A 30 -13.98 1.42 5.98
C GLN A 30 -14.72 1.93 4.75
N ARG A 31 -14.12 2.87 3.99
CA ARG A 31 -14.73 3.38 2.75
C ARG A 31 -14.99 2.27 1.73
N ARG A 32 -14.11 1.27 1.65
CA ARG A 32 -14.29 0.13 0.75
C ARG A 32 -15.49 -0.76 1.12
N GLN A 33 -15.89 -0.81 2.40
CA GLN A 33 -16.98 -1.69 2.85
C GLN A 33 -18.30 -1.43 2.11
N GLU A 34 -18.57 -0.17 1.74
CA GLU A 34 -19.77 0.22 0.98
C GLU A 34 -19.89 -0.48 -0.38
N LEU A 35 -18.76 -0.84 -0.98
CA LEU A 35 -18.66 -1.51 -2.27
C LEU A 35 -18.41 -3.03 -2.13
N GLY A 36 -18.37 -3.55 -0.89
CA GLY A 36 -17.98 -4.91 -0.54
C GLY A 36 -16.53 -5.00 0.01
N PRO A 37 -16.31 -5.67 1.15
CA PRO A 37 -14.97 -5.77 1.75
C PRO A 37 -14.01 -6.57 0.86
N PHE A 38 -12.74 -6.20 0.87
CA PHE A 38 -11.70 -7.02 0.27
C PHE A 38 -11.47 -8.30 1.08
N PRO A 39 -11.15 -9.44 0.42
CA PRO A 39 -10.60 -10.61 1.09
C PRO A 39 -9.38 -10.24 1.96
N PRO A 40 -9.15 -10.90 3.10
CA PRO A 40 -8.02 -10.63 4.00
C PRO A 40 -6.67 -10.53 3.28
N GLU A 41 -6.40 -11.42 2.33
CA GLU A 41 -5.17 -11.53 1.55
C GLU A 41 -4.96 -10.29 0.68
N VAL A 42 -6.04 -9.79 0.07
CA VAL A 42 -6.01 -8.56 -0.74
C VAL A 42 -5.80 -7.33 0.14
N ARG A 43 -6.34 -7.32 1.38
CA ARG A 43 -6.06 -6.24 2.35
C ARG A 43 -4.59 -6.23 2.75
N VAL A 44 -3.97 -7.39 2.97
CA VAL A 44 -2.54 -7.49 3.28
C VAL A 44 -1.72 -6.93 2.13
N LEU A 45 -1.96 -7.40 0.90
CA LEU A 45 -1.26 -6.92 -0.31
C LEU A 45 -1.37 -5.40 -0.45
N LEU A 46 -2.59 -4.84 -0.39
CA LEU A 46 -2.78 -3.40 -0.52
C LEU A 46 -2.14 -2.60 0.62
N GLY A 47 -2.12 -3.15 1.85
CA GLY A 47 -1.46 -2.52 2.99
C GLY A 47 0.06 -2.45 2.80
N GLU A 48 0.67 -3.55 2.34
CA GLU A 48 2.10 -3.63 2.02
C GLU A 48 2.47 -2.68 0.87
N MET A 49 1.68 -2.67 -0.20
CA MET A 49 1.85 -1.75 -1.33
C MET A 49 1.75 -0.29 -0.89
N THR A 50 0.77 0.04 -0.03
CA THR A 50 0.60 1.40 0.49
C THR A 50 1.79 1.82 1.35
N ALA A 51 2.25 0.95 2.24
CA ALA A 51 3.43 1.20 3.07
C ALA A 51 4.69 1.43 2.21
N ALA A 52 4.90 0.59 1.19
CA ALA A 52 6.00 0.75 0.23
C ALA A 52 5.90 2.07 -0.53
N ALA A 53 4.71 2.44 -1.03
CA ALA A 53 4.50 3.67 -1.76
C ALA A 53 4.75 4.91 -0.88
N VAL A 54 4.33 4.90 0.39
CA VAL A 54 4.61 6.00 1.33
C VAL A 54 6.11 6.16 1.58
N LEU A 55 6.83 5.05 1.76
CA LEU A 55 8.29 5.08 1.92
C LEU A 55 9.01 5.61 0.67
N MET A 56 8.54 5.23 -0.52
CA MET A 56 9.11 5.72 -1.78
C MET A 56 8.81 7.22 -1.99
N GLN A 57 7.56 7.65 -1.77
CA GLN A 57 7.13 9.04 -1.94
C GLN A 57 7.93 9.99 -1.05
N ALA A 58 8.25 9.58 0.18
CA ALA A 58 9.04 10.38 1.11
C ALA A 58 10.49 10.68 0.66
N HIS A 59 10.99 9.98 -0.38
CA HIS A 59 12.29 10.25 -1.00
C HIS A 59 12.20 11.10 -2.29
N ILE A 60 11.00 11.29 -2.83
CA ILE A 60 10.80 12.02 -4.08
C ILE A 60 10.85 13.53 -3.81
N LYS A 61 11.68 14.24 -4.58
CA LYS A 61 11.91 15.69 -4.39
C LYS A 61 11.01 16.58 -5.25
N PHE A 62 10.30 16.03 -6.22
CA PHE A 62 9.42 16.80 -7.11
C PHE A 62 7.96 16.67 -6.68
N ASN A 63 7.16 17.69 -7.00
CA ASN A 63 5.75 17.76 -6.64
C ASN A 63 4.90 16.91 -7.61
N GLY A 64 4.75 15.63 -7.32
CA GLY A 64 3.88 14.71 -8.08
C GLY A 64 3.50 13.47 -7.29
N ALA A 65 2.43 12.81 -7.74
CA ALA A 65 1.96 11.56 -7.16
C ALA A 65 2.88 10.39 -7.57
N LEU A 66 3.18 9.50 -6.63
CA LEU A 66 3.72 8.17 -6.92
C LEU A 66 2.57 7.18 -7.04
N VAL A 67 2.59 6.35 -8.09
CA VAL A 67 1.63 5.27 -8.28
C VAL A 67 2.37 3.94 -8.43
N ILE A 68 2.06 2.98 -7.57
CA ILE A 68 2.46 1.58 -7.72
C ILE A 68 1.26 0.81 -8.25
N GLN A 69 1.44 0.13 -9.39
CA GLN A 69 0.42 -0.72 -9.99
C GLN A 69 0.98 -2.11 -10.24
N VAL A 70 0.19 -3.12 -9.90
CA VAL A 70 0.52 -4.51 -10.17
C VAL A 70 -0.63 -5.15 -10.94
N PHE A 71 -0.29 -5.80 -12.05
CA PHE A 71 -1.23 -6.51 -12.90
C PHE A 71 -1.00 -8.02 -12.73
N GLY A 72 -2.09 -8.78 -12.71
CA GLY A 72 -2.06 -10.22 -12.53
C GLY A 72 -3.06 -10.95 -13.42
N ASP A 73 -2.74 -12.20 -13.72
CA ASP A 73 -3.60 -13.18 -14.36
C ASP A 73 -4.40 -14.03 -13.35
N GLY A 74 -4.08 -13.94 -12.06
CA GLY A 74 -4.81 -14.54 -10.95
C GLY A 74 -6.16 -13.85 -10.60
N PRO A 75 -6.70 -14.10 -9.39
CA PRO A 75 -7.97 -13.52 -8.95
C PRO A 75 -7.91 -12.00 -8.77
N VAL A 76 -6.74 -11.41 -8.55
CA VAL A 76 -6.50 -9.97 -8.51
C VAL A 76 -5.93 -9.51 -9.85
N LYS A 77 -6.75 -8.87 -10.69
CA LYS A 77 -6.32 -8.39 -12.02
C LYS A 77 -5.51 -7.11 -11.98
N LEU A 78 -5.76 -6.29 -10.96
CA LEU A 78 -5.10 -5.01 -10.76
C LEU A 78 -5.09 -4.70 -9.27
N ALA A 79 -3.94 -4.31 -8.74
CA ALA A 79 -3.80 -3.66 -7.44
C ALA A 79 -3.09 -2.32 -7.65
N VAL A 80 -3.57 -1.26 -7.00
CA VAL A 80 -3.03 0.09 -7.12
C VAL A 80 -2.89 0.71 -5.74
N ALA A 81 -1.73 1.33 -5.49
CA ALA A 81 -1.53 2.28 -4.40
C ALA A 81 -0.98 3.58 -4.98
N GLU A 82 -1.60 4.70 -4.64
CA GLU A 82 -1.16 6.04 -5.03
C GLU A 82 -0.94 6.89 -3.80
N VAL A 83 0.17 7.61 -3.76
CA VAL A 83 0.56 8.49 -2.66
C VAL A 83 0.95 9.85 -3.20
N GLN A 84 0.35 10.89 -2.62
CA GLN A 84 0.59 12.29 -2.96
C GLN A 84 1.81 12.84 -2.18
N PRO A 85 2.37 14.00 -2.59
CA PRO A 85 3.48 14.65 -1.89
C PRO A 85 3.24 14.98 -0.41
N ASP A 86 1.99 15.18 -0.01
CA ASP A 86 1.58 15.37 1.40
C ASP A 86 1.36 14.04 2.16
N LEU A 87 1.71 12.92 1.53
CA LEU A 87 1.53 11.55 2.00
C LEU A 87 0.06 11.11 2.12
N ALA A 88 -0.91 11.89 1.63
CA ALA A 88 -2.25 11.39 1.43
C ALA A 88 -2.23 10.24 0.42
N PHE A 89 -2.99 9.18 0.68
CA PHE A 89 -2.95 7.99 -0.16
C PHE A 89 -4.32 7.42 -0.47
N ARG A 90 -4.39 6.69 -1.57
CA ARG A 90 -5.53 5.82 -1.93
C ARG A 90 -5.01 4.48 -2.40
N ALA A 91 -5.75 3.42 -2.10
CA ALA A 91 -5.44 2.08 -2.54
C ALA A 91 -6.71 1.36 -2.99
N THR A 92 -6.62 0.56 -4.05
CA THR A 92 -7.74 -0.24 -4.55
C THR A 92 -7.25 -1.46 -5.33
N ALA A 93 -8.12 -2.45 -5.48
CA ALA A 93 -7.87 -3.63 -6.28
C ALA A 93 -9.10 -4.04 -7.08
N LYS A 94 -8.87 -4.58 -8.27
CA LYS A 94 -9.87 -5.28 -9.09
C LYS A 94 -9.75 -6.78 -8.85
N VAL A 95 -10.67 -7.32 -8.06
CA VAL A 95 -10.79 -8.76 -7.78
C VAL A 95 -11.90 -9.32 -8.67
N VAL A 96 -11.60 -10.35 -9.46
CA VAL A 96 -12.55 -10.97 -10.42
C VAL A 96 -12.83 -12.43 -10.15
N GLY A 97 -12.03 -13.08 -9.31
CA GLY A 97 -12.15 -14.49 -8.97
C GLY A 97 -12.15 -14.71 -7.46
N GLU A 98 -12.33 -15.98 -7.07
CA GLU A 98 -12.18 -16.40 -5.68
C GLU A 98 -10.73 -16.26 -5.24
N VAL A 99 -10.52 -15.66 -4.07
CA VAL A 99 -9.19 -15.55 -3.45
C VAL A 99 -9.04 -16.71 -2.47
N PRO A 100 -8.11 -17.66 -2.71
CA PRO A 100 -7.91 -18.77 -1.80
C PRO A 100 -7.49 -18.30 -0.41
N PRO A 101 -7.99 -18.91 0.67
CA PRO A 101 -7.53 -18.60 2.02
C PRO A 101 -6.02 -18.78 2.16
N GLY A 102 -5.34 -17.75 2.68
CA GLY A 102 -3.88 -17.77 2.84
C GLY A 102 -3.08 -17.61 1.54
N ALA A 103 -3.73 -17.22 0.44
CA ALA A 103 -3.04 -16.86 -0.79
C ALA A 103 -1.99 -15.77 -0.54
N ARG A 104 -0.79 -15.98 -1.11
CA ARG A 104 0.29 -15.00 -1.15
C ARG A 104 0.34 -14.33 -2.52
N LEU A 105 1.22 -13.35 -2.68
CA LEU A 105 1.36 -12.54 -3.89
C LEU A 105 1.32 -13.38 -5.17
N GLU A 106 2.03 -14.51 -5.21
CA GLU A 106 2.17 -15.38 -6.37
C GLU A 106 0.86 -16.10 -6.75
N ALA A 107 -0.05 -16.29 -5.80
CA ALA A 107 -1.35 -16.91 -6.02
C ALA A 107 -2.47 -15.88 -6.20
N LEU A 108 -2.21 -14.61 -5.87
CA LEU A 108 -3.15 -13.50 -6.06
C LEU A 108 -3.06 -12.92 -7.48
N LEU A 109 -1.85 -12.89 -8.03
CA LEU A 109 -1.53 -12.35 -9.35
C LEU A 109 -1.43 -13.42 -10.41
#